data_AF-A0A9D5W675-F1
#
_entry.id   AF-A0A9D5W675-F1
#
_cell.length_a   1.000
_cell.length_b   1.000
_cell.length_c   1.000
_cell.angle_alpha   90.00
_cell.angle_beta   90.00
_cell.angle_gamma   90.00
#
_symmetry.space_group_name_H-M   'P 1'
#
loop_
_entity.id
_entity.type
_entity.pdbx_description
1 polymer ?
#
loop_
_entity_poly.entity_id
_entity_poly.type
_entity_poly.pdbx_seq_one_letter_code
_entity_poly.pdbx_strand_id
1 'polypeptide(L)'
;MPQITFAPLGNSVRVEPGTPLLDAAKRAGVALAAECGGKGTCGGCLVLIESGKAAGDFADFLPGEAAGEGYALACRATAGDGDLVVRLGAETGAETGTKAGQFASGLHRQVLPAAELSPLVAILPLLVDAPKPMDGLGDLERLTRALANRTGAASVQCPLEILQTLPRALRQTDHPLACAVHRRGDCLDIVSLDPPPRPLGLAVDIGTTSVAVELIDPNSGAVLAHDAGYNDPTAPGADVISRINYAGRPGGLA
;
A
#
# COMPACT_ATOMS: atom_id res chain seq x y z
N MET A 1 -11.89 -0.68 -38.54
CA MET A 1 -11.58 -0.74 -37.09
C MET A 1 -11.01 0.60 -36.66
N PRO A 2 -11.81 1.46 -36.01
CA PRO A 2 -11.32 2.71 -35.42
C PRO A 2 -10.19 2.46 -34.40
N GLN A 3 -9.25 3.38 -34.33
CA GLN A 3 -8.28 3.47 -33.25
C GLN A 3 -8.79 4.41 -32.16
N ILE A 4 -8.81 3.93 -30.92
CA ILE A 4 -9.15 4.72 -29.73
C ILE A 4 -7.85 4.99 -28.98
N THR A 5 -7.58 6.27 -28.74
CA THR A 5 -6.41 6.74 -27.99
C THR A 5 -6.87 7.35 -26.66
N PHE A 6 -6.28 6.92 -25.55
CA PHE A 6 -6.60 7.39 -24.22
C PHE A 6 -5.56 8.41 -23.73
N ALA A 7 -5.94 9.69 -23.66
CA ALA A 7 -5.09 10.79 -23.20
C ALA A 7 -5.28 11.02 -21.69
N PRO A 8 -4.22 11.39 -20.94
CA PRO A 8 -2.86 11.71 -21.39
C PRO A 8 -1.94 10.48 -21.51
N LEU A 9 -2.41 9.27 -21.19
CA LEU A 9 -1.58 8.06 -21.10
C LEU A 9 -0.94 7.65 -22.44
N GLY A 10 -1.58 7.97 -23.55
CA GLY A 10 -1.12 7.65 -24.91
C GLY A 10 -1.42 6.22 -25.36
N ASN A 11 -1.97 5.39 -24.47
CA ASN A 11 -2.39 4.02 -24.78
C ASN A 11 -3.45 4.04 -25.89
N SER A 12 -3.27 3.18 -26.89
CA SER A 12 -4.15 3.09 -28.04
C SER A 12 -4.57 1.66 -28.32
N VAL A 13 -5.80 1.46 -28.77
CA VAL A 13 -6.33 0.14 -29.17
C VAL A 13 -7.21 0.27 -30.41
N ARG A 14 -7.17 -0.74 -31.29
CA ARG A 14 -8.12 -0.86 -32.38
C ARG A 14 -9.26 -1.80 -31.99
N VAL A 15 -10.49 -1.34 -32.17
CA VAL A 15 -11.70 -2.10 -31.84
C VAL A 15 -12.67 -2.10 -33.01
N GLU A 16 -13.66 -2.98 -32.98
CA GLU A 16 -14.77 -2.93 -33.93
C GLU A 16 -15.74 -1.80 -33.55
N PRO A 17 -16.39 -1.15 -34.54
CA PRO A 17 -17.48 -0.23 -34.28
C PRO A 17 -18.55 -0.88 -33.38
N GLY A 18 -19.12 -0.10 -32.47
CA GLY A 18 -20.07 -0.57 -31.46
C GLY A 18 -19.44 -1.12 -30.17
N THR A 19 -18.11 -1.29 -30.10
CA THR A 19 -17.44 -1.71 -28.85
C THR A 19 -17.56 -0.62 -27.78
N PRO A 20 -17.99 -0.92 -26.54
CA PRO A 20 -18.01 0.04 -25.44
C PRO A 20 -16.62 0.62 -25.15
N LEU A 21 -16.54 1.93 -24.91
CA LEU A 21 -15.26 2.60 -24.61
C LEU A 21 -14.62 2.06 -23.33
N LEU A 22 -15.42 1.59 -22.37
CA LEU A 22 -14.95 0.92 -21.16
C LEU A 22 -14.18 -0.37 -21.48
N ASP A 23 -14.67 -1.16 -22.45
CA ASP A 23 -14.00 -2.40 -22.86
C ASP A 23 -12.77 -2.12 -23.71
N ALA A 24 -12.81 -1.08 -24.54
CA ALA A 24 -11.64 -0.57 -25.25
C ALA A 24 -10.55 -0.13 -24.26
N ALA A 25 -10.90 0.61 -23.19
CA ALA A 25 -9.97 1.04 -22.16
C ALA A 25 -9.30 -0.16 -21.48
N LYS A 26 -10.07 -1.17 -21.07
CA LYS A 26 -9.53 -2.41 -20.49
C LYS A 26 -8.54 -3.10 -21.43
N ARG A 27 -8.86 -3.22 -22.72
CA ARG A 27 -7.97 -3.82 -23.73
C ARG A 27 -6.70 -3.00 -23.97
N ALA A 28 -6.79 -1.69 -23.83
CA ALA A 28 -5.65 -0.77 -23.92
C ALA A 28 -4.80 -0.72 -22.64
N GLY A 29 -5.17 -1.47 -21.58
CA GLY A 29 -4.51 -1.42 -20.28
C GLY A 29 -4.83 -0.17 -19.46
N VAL A 30 -5.94 0.52 -19.78
CA VAL A 30 -6.42 1.72 -19.10
C VAL A 30 -7.57 1.35 -18.17
N ALA A 31 -7.39 1.57 -16.88
CA ALA A 31 -8.41 1.31 -15.87
C ALA A 31 -9.34 2.53 -15.72
N LEU A 32 -10.65 2.32 -15.86
CA LEU A 32 -11.68 3.30 -15.55
C LEU A 32 -12.50 2.81 -14.36
N ALA A 33 -12.87 3.72 -13.45
CA ALA A 33 -13.78 3.37 -12.35
C ALA A 33 -15.16 3.01 -12.91
N ALA A 34 -15.70 1.84 -12.58
CA ALA A 34 -16.98 1.37 -13.10
C ALA A 34 -17.72 0.53 -12.04
N GLU A 35 -17.95 1.13 -10.88
CA GLU A 35 -18.53 0.50 -9.68
C GLU A 35 -19.93 -0.12 -9.94
N CYS A 36 -20.72 0.48 -10.84
CA CYS A 36 -22.01 -0.06 -11.25
C CYS A 36 -21.94 -1.25 -12.22
N GLY A 37 -20.74 -1.70 -12.60
CA GLY A 37 -20.55 -2.77 -13.59
C GLY A 37 -20.97 -2.41 -15.01
N GLY A 38 -20.93 -1.12 -15.36
CA GLY A 38 -21.30 -0.63 -16.70
C GLY A 38 -22.78 -0.33 -16.92
N LYS A 39 -23.57 -0.25 -15.84
CA LYS A 39 -24.99 0.13 -15.89
C LYS A 39 -25.25 1.63 -16.08
N GLY A 40 -24.22 2.47 -16.09
CA GLY A 40 -24.34 3.91 -16.29
C GLY A 40 -24.97 4.69 -15.13
N THR A 41 -25.01 4.13 -13.92
CA THR A 41 -25.69 4.76 -12.76
C THR A 41 -24.75 5.40 -11.74
N CYS A 42 -23.44 5.08 -11.78
CA CYS A 42 -22.47 5.56 -10.78
C CYS A 42 -21.66 6.80 -11.21
N GLY A 43 -21.63 7.15 -12.49
CA GLY A 43 -20.80 8.27 -12.99
C GLY A 43 -19.29 8.02 -13.00
N GLY A 44 -18.76 7.00 -12.30
CA GLY A 44 -17.31 6.78 -12.17
C GLY A 44 -16.53 6.53 -13.46
N CYS A 45 -17.19 6.19 -14.57
CA CYS A 45 -16.53 5.97 -15.87
C CYS A 45 -16.61 7.19 -16.80
N LEU A 46 -16.80 8.38 -16.22
CA LEU A 46 -16.88 9.63 -16.96
C LEU A 46 -15.56 9.92 -17.67
N VAL A 47 -15.67 10.20 -18.96
CA VAL A 47 -14.57 10.55 -19.85
C VAL A 47 -14.98 11.71 -20.76
N LEU A 48 -14.00 12.41 -21.32
CA LEU A 48 -14.21 13.50 -22.26
C LEU A 48 -13.76 13.07 -23.66
N ILE A 49 -14.59 13.29 -24.66
CA ILE A 49 -14.23 13.04 -26.06
C ILE A 49 -13.56 14.31 -26.60
N GLU A 50 -12.24 14.30 -26.75
CA GLU A 50 -11.47 15.45 -27.27
C GLU A 50 -11.57 15.56 -28.79
N SER A 51 -11.58 14.42 -29.47
CA SER A 51 -11.56 14.34 -30.93
C SER A 51 -12.27 13.08 -31.40
N GLY A 52 -12.98 13.20 -32.52
CA GLY A 52 -13.84 12.14 -33.06
C GLY A 52 -15.25 12.18 -32.46
N LYS A 53 -16.04 11.15 -32.76
CA LYS A 53 -17.44 11.04 -32.31
C LYS A 53 -17.71 9.64 -31.78
N ALA A 54 -18.07 9.56 -30.50
CA ALA A 54 -18.60 8.32 -29.93
C ALA A 54 -20.10 8.20 -30.21
N ALA A 55 -20.59 6.97 -30.31
CA ALA A 55 -22.01 6.65 -30.44
C ALA A 55 -22.57 6.17 -29.09
N GLY A 56 -23.89 6.26 -28.88
CA GLY A 56 -24.55 5.73 -27.68
C GLY A 56 -25.48 6.73 -27.00
N ASP A 57 -26.31 6.20 -26.10
CA ASP A 57 -27.23 6.96 -25.27
C ASP A 57 -26.65 7.12 -23.87
N PHE A 58 -26.02 8.28 -23.64
CA PHE A 58 -25.31 8.59 -22.39
C PHE A 58 -25.69 9.96 -21.83
N ALA A 59 -26.46 10.77 -22.57
CA ALA A 59 -26.85 12.12 -22.16
C ALA A 59 -27.74 12.11 -20.91
N ASP A 60 -28.66 11.14 -20.80
CA ASP A 60 -29.61 11.01 -19.69
C ASP A 60 -28.95 10.67 -18.34
N PHE A 61 -27.69 10.23 -18.37
CA PHE A 61 -26.93 9.78 -17.19
C PHE A 61 -25.79 10.72 -16.82
N LEU A 62 -25.66 11.86 -17.53
CA LEU A 62 -24.67 12.89 -17.23
C LEU A 62 -25.21 13.88 -16.19
N PRO A 63 -24.42 14.26 -15.18
CA PRO A 63 -24.82 15.30 -14.24
C PRO A 63 -24.80 16.69 -14.91
N GLY A 64 -25.97 17.34 -14.99
CA GLY A 64 -26.09 18.77 -15.34
C GLY A 64 -25.48 19.18 -16.70
N GLU A 65 -24.78 20.31 -16.72
CA GLU A 65 -24.21 20.99 -17.91
C GLU A 65 -23.16 20.15 -18.69
N ALA A 66 -22.75 18.98 -18.18
CA ALA A 66 -21.79 18.08 -18.81
C ALA A 66 -22.24 17.52 -20.17
N ALA A 67 -23.55 17.50 -20.46
CA ALA A 67 -24.09 17.04 -21.75
C ALA A 67 -23.68 17.91 -22.94
N GLY A 68 -23.26 19.17 -22.71
CA GLY A 68 -22.88 20.13 -23.76
C GLY A 68 -21.39 20.16 -24.12
N GLU A 69 -20.52 19.56 -23.31
CA GLU A 69 -19.05 19.75 -23.41
C GLU A 69 -18.30 18.52 -23.95
N GLY A 70 -19.00 17.51 -24.47
CA GLY A 70 -18.37 16.31 -25.04
C GLY A 70 -18.03 15.23 -24.01
N TYR A 71 -18.60 15.31 -22.80
CA TYR A 71 -18.49 14.25 -21.81
C TYR A 71 -19.37 13.05 -22.17
N ALA A 72 -18.88 11.86 -21.83
CA ALA A 72 -19.61 10.62 -22.00
C ALA A 72 -19.27 9.62 -20.89
N LEU A 73 -20.19 8.71 -20.58
CA LEU A 73 -19.90 7.56 -19.74
C LEU A 73 -19.29 6.47 -20.61
N ALA A 74 -18.03 6.08 -20.35
CA ALA A 74 -17.32 5.11 -21.17
C ALA A 74 -18.04 3.75 -21.25
N CYS A 75 -18.85 3.38 -20.24
CA CYS A 75 -19.64 2.15 -20.26
C CYS A 75 -20.87 2.19 -21.18
N ARG A 76 -21.33 3.38 -21.57
CA ARG A 76 -22.51 3.58 -22.43
C ARG A 76 -22.13 4.10 -23.81
N ALA A 77 -21.03 4.83 -23.91
CA ALA A 77 -20.45 5.27 -25.17
C ALA A 77 -19.74 4.11 -25.88
N THR A 78 -19.89 4.04 -27.20
CA THR A 78 -19.33 3.03 -28.07
C THR A 78 -18.50 3.66 -29.18
N ALA A 79 -17.55 2.87 -29.69
CA ALA A 79 -16.71 3.25 -30.82
C ALA A 79 -17.55 3.46 -32.09
N GLY A 80 -17.36 4.59 -32.78
CA GLY A 80 -17.92 4.83 -34.11
C GLY A 80 -17.05 4.24 -35.23
N ASP A 81 -17.21 4.72 -36.45
CA ASP A 81 -16.43 4.26 -37.62
C ASP A 81 -15.06 4.97 -37.76
N GLY A 82 -14.87 6.09 -37.07
CA GLY A 82 -13.65 6.91 -37.12
C GLY A 82 -12.82 6.86 -35.84
N ASP A 83 -11.56 7.28 -35.95
CA ASP A 83 -10.63 7.33 -34.81
C ASP A 83 -11.13 8.30 -33.73
N LEU A 84 -10.85 7.95 -32.48
CA LEU A 84 -11.36 8.64 -31.30
C LEU A 84 -10.21 8.93 -30.33
N VAL A 85 -10.18 10.15 -29.79
CA VAL A 85 -9.31 10.51 -28.67
C VAL A 85 -10.18 10.78 -27.45
N VAL A 86 -9.96 9.98 -26.42
CA VAL A 86 -10.70 10.00 -25.17
C VAL A 86 -9.77 10.52 -24.07
N ARG A 87 -10.06 11.70 -23.54
CA ARG A 87 -9.39 12.24 -22.37
C ARG A 87 -10.02 11.66 -21.12
N LEU A 88 -9.15 11.10 -20.30
CA LEU A 88 -9.49 10.61 -18.98
C LEU A 88 -9.61 11.81 -18.04
N GLY A 89 -10.64 11.83 -17.20
CA GLY A 89 -10.79 12.86 -16.17
C GLY A 89 -9.63 12.77 -15.17
N ALA A 90 -9.38 13.86 -14.43
CA ALA A 90 -8.36 13.88 -13.37
C ALA A 90 -8.57 12.76 -12.32
N GLU A 91 -9.80 12.22 -12.24
CA GLU A 91 -10.18 11.13 -11.35
C GLU A 91 -10.23 9.75 -12.03
N THR A 92 -10.20 9.69 -13.37
CA THR A 92 -10.45 8.48 -14.16
C THR A 92 -9.30 8.09 -15.10
N GLY A 93 -8.17 8.79 -15.06
CA GLY A 93 -6.94 8.30 -15.67
C GLY A 93 -5.90 9.35 -16.04
N ALA A 94 -5.21 9.86 -15.05
CA ALA A 94 -3.76 9.70 -15.04
C ALA A 94 -3.54 8.90 -13.74
N GLU A 95 -2.81 7.79 -13.67
CA GLU A 95 -1.37 7.76 -13.84
C GLU A 95 -0.89 6.31 -14.04
N THR A 96 -0.80 5.80 -15.28
CA THR A 96 0.19 4.75 -15.56
C THR A 96 1.55 5.42 -15.61
N GLY A 97 2.16 5.55 -14.42
CA GLY A 97 3.48 6.13 -14.24
C GLY A 97 3.50 7.23 -13.17
N THR A 98 3.89 6.83 -11.96
CA THR A 98 4.65 7.64 -10.98
C THR A 98 4.02 8.80 -10.20
N LYS A 99 2.70 8.97 -10.10
CA LYS A 99 2.09 9.72 -8.99
C LYS A 99 0.68 9.22 -8.64
N ALA A 100 0.63 8.04 -8.04
CA ALA A 100 -0.22 7.88 -6.86
C ALA A 100 0.33 8.69 -5.66
N GLY A 101 0.98 9.84 -5.90
CA GLY A 101 1.82 10.58 -4.98
C GLY A 101 1.11 11.70 -4.23
N GLN A 102 -0.23 11.72 -4.22
CA GLN A 102 -1.03 12.72 -3.50
C GLN A 102 -2.16 12.11 -2.65
N PHE A 103 -2.03 10.85 -2.24
CA PHE A 103 -2.73 10.42 -1.02
C PHE A 103 -1.95 11.00 0.18
N ALA A 104 -2.36 12.19 0.60
CA ALA A 104 -2.19 12.78 1.94
C ALA A 104 -0.83 12.65 2.68
N SER A 105 0.32 12.48 2.01
CA SER A 105 1.63 12.45 2.69
C SER A 105 1.95 13.73 3.49
N GLY A 106 1.26 14.83 3.19
CA GLY A 106 1.42 16.12 3.88
C GLY A 106 0.73 16.22 5.25
N LEU A 107 -0.22 15.33 5.59
CA LEU A 107 -0.99 15.47 6.83
C LEU A 107 -0.28 14.88 8.06
N HIS A 108 0.61 13.91 7.89
CA HIS A 108 1.11 13.09 9.00
C HIS A 108 1.85 13.90 10.08
N ARG A 109 2.70 14.87 9.72
CA ARG A 109 3.46 15.63 10.73
C ARG A 109 2.62 16.66 11.51
N GLN A 110 1.50 17.11 10.95
CA GLN A 110 0.61 18.07 11.60
C GLN A 110 -0.37 17.40 12.58
N VAL A 111 -0.61 16.09 12.41
CA VAL A 111 -1.56 15.31 13.22
C VAL A 111 -0.85 14.44 14.27
N LEU A 112 0.45 14.14 14.09
CA LEU A 112 1.22 13.47 15.14
C LEU A 112 1.26 14.36 16.39
N PRO A 113 0.82 13.86 17.56
CA PRO A 113 0.95 14.59 18.80
C PRO A 113 2.41 15.01 18.99
N ALA A 114 2.66 16.16 19.62
CA ALA A 114 4.01 16.58 20.04
C ALA A 114 4.64 15.65 21.11
N ALA A 115 4.09 14.46 21.29
CA ALA A 115 4.56 13.44 22.22
C ALA A 115 5.85 12.78 21.72
N GLU A 116 6.59 12.21 22.66
CA GLU A 116 7.73 11.34 22.34
C GLU A 116 7.25 10.12 21.54
N LEU A 117 7.92 9.84 20.43
CA LEU A 117 7.62 8.68 19.60
C LEU A 117 7.95 7.39 20.36
N SER A 118 6.99 6.47 20.41
CA SER A 118 7.16 5.13 20.99
C SER A 118 7.02 4.07 19.88
N PRO A 119 8.06 3.85 19.06
CA PRO A 119 7.99 2.92 17.95
C PRO A 119 7.81 1.47 18.41
N LEU A 120 7.18 0.64 17.58
CA LEU A 120 6.97 -0.78 17.87
C LEU A 120 8.28 -1.56 18.01
N VAL A 121 9.34 -1.14 17.30
CA VAL A 121 10.68 -1.70 17.42
C VAL A 121 11.65 -0.58 17.79
N ALA A 122 12.46 -0.81 18.82
CA ALA A 122 13.47 0.13 19.29
C ALA A 122 14.83 -0.57 19.40
N ILE A 123 15.91 0.15 19.06
CA ILE A 123 17.27 -0.31 19.33
C ILE A 123 17.74 0.26 20.66
N LEU A 124 18.10 -0.62 21.58
CA LEU A 124 18.55 -0.30 22.92
C LEU A 124 20.06 -0.62 23.05
N PRO A 125 20.94 0.36 23.28
CA PRO A 125 22.35 0.11 23.63
C PRO A 125 22.48 -0.38 25.08
N LEU A 126 22.67 -1.67 25.31
CA LEU A 126 22.67 -2.30 26.63
C LEU A 126 24.07 -2.47 27.19
N LEU A 127 24.27 -2.04 28.44
CA LEU A 127 25.40 -2.49 29.24
C LEU A 127 25.01 -3.82 29.87
N VAL A 128 25.66 -4.89 29.44
CA VAL A 128 25.47 -6.22 29.99
C VAL A 128 26.67 -6.55 30.87
N ASP A 129 26.40 -6.92 32.12
CA ASP A 129 27.45 -7.28 33.08
C ASP A 129 28.31 -8.43 32.54
N ALA A 130 29.62 -8.20 32.49
CA ALA A 130 30.59 -9.25 32.17
C ALA A 130 30.44 -10.44 33.15
N PRO A 131 30.76 -11.68 32.71
CA PRO A 131 30.76 -12.85 33.59
C PRO A 131 31.67 -12.66 34.80
N LYS A 132 31.12 -12.87 36.02
CA LYS A 132 31.89 -12.79 37.27
C LYS A 132 32.09 -14.19 37.85
N PRO A 133 33.25 -14.48 38.47
CA PRO A 133 33.44 -15.72 39.20
C PRO A 133 32.30 -15.96 40.21
N MET A 134 31.75 -17.18 40.22
CA MET A 134 30.71 -17.62 41.15
C MET A 134 29.33 -16.94 41.04
N ASP A 135 29.05 -16.12 40.02
CA ASP A 135 27.71 -15.53 39.86
C ASP A 135 26.67 -16.51 39.26
N GLY A 136 27.12 -17.56 38.58
CA GLY A 136 26.29 -18.65 38.04
C GLY A 136 25.31 -18.25 36.93
N LEU A 137 25.42 -17.05 36.37
CA LEU A 137 24.46 -16.55 35.36
C LEU A 137 24.89 -16.91 33.94
N GLY A 138 23.95 -17.49 33.19
CA GLY A 138 24.09 -17.68 31.75
C GLY A 138 23.93 -16.37 30.96
N ASP A 139 24.35 -16.42 29.70
CA ASP A 139 24.36 -15.25 28.82
C ASP A 139 22.94 -14.70 28.56
N LEU A 140 21.94 -15.58 28.44
CA LEU A 140 20.55 -15.18 28.29
C LEU A 140 20.02 -14.51 29.55
N GLU A 141 20.31 -15.04 30.74
CA GLU A 141 19.91 -14.45 32.02
C GLU A 141 20.52 -13.06 32.20
N ARG A 142 21.77 -12.85 31.78
CA ARG A 142 22.41 -11.52 31.82
C ARG A 142 21.71 -10.52 30.90
N LEU A 143 21.45 -10.92 29.65
CA LEU A 143 20.79 -10.05 28.68
C LEU A 143 19.36 -9.71 29.12
N THR A 144 18.59 -10.71 29.53
CA THR A 144 17.20 -10.53 29.97
C THR A 144 17.11 -9.63 31.21
N ARG A 145 18.04 -9.76 32.17
CA ARG A 145 18.14 -8.83 33.31
C ARG A 145 18.47 -7.41 32.89
N ALA A 146 19.44 -7.23 31.98
CA ALA A 146 19.81 -5.91 31.48
C ALA A 146 18.62 -5.22 30.77
N LEU A 147 17.87 -5.99 29.95
CA LEU A 147 16.64 -5.51 29.30
C LEU A 147 15.54 -5.17 30.29
N ALA A 148 15.25 -6.05 31.25
CA ALA A 148 14.22 -5.82 32.26
C ALA A 148 14.54 -4.59 33.12
N ASN A 149 15.79 -4.45 33.58
CA ASN A 149 16.23 -3.28 34.36
C ASN A 149 16.09 -1.97 33.58
N ARG A 150 16.38 -1.99 32.28
CA ARG A 150 16.32 -0.78 31.45
C ARG A 150 14.89 -0.39 31.08
N THR A 151 14.01 -1.36 30.93
CA THR A 151 12.72 -1.16 30.25
C THR A 151 11.49 -1.45 31.12
N GLY A 152 11.68 -2.00 32.32
CA GLY A 152 10.61 -2.42 33.21
C GLY A 152 9.80 -3.63 32.71
N ALA A 153 10.27 -4.34 31.68
CA ALA A 153 9.57 -5.52 31.16
C ALA A 153 9.50 -6.65 32.19
N ALA A 154 8.34 -7.28 32.32
CA ALA A 154 8.12 -8.41 33.23
C ALA A 154 8.71 -9.71 32.67
N SER A 155 8.79 -9.84 31.34
CA SER A 155 9.37 -10.99 30.67
C SER A 155 10.08 -10.58 29.38
N VAL A 156 11.05 -11.41 28.98
CA VAL A 156 11.83 -11.23 27.75
C VAL A 156 11.86 -12.56 27.00
N GLN A 157 11.53 -12.52 25.71
CA GLN A 157 11.59 -13.66 24.81
C GLN A 157 12.79 -13.54 23.87
N CYS A 158 13.51 -14.64 23.69
CA CYS A 158 14.67 -14.72 22.81
C CYS A 158 14.48 -15.86 21.81
N PRO A 159 14.36 -15.58 20.50
CA PRO A 159 14.39 -16.60 19.47
C PRO A 159 15.68 -17.44 19.51
N LEU A 160 15.59 -18.72 19.16
CA LEU A 160 16.73 -19.65 19.18
C LEU A 160 17.90 -19.16 18.33
N GLU A 161 17.63 -18.59 17.15
CA GLU A 161 18.65 -18.06 16.24
C GLU A 161 19.48 -16.95 16.89
N ILE A 162 18.85 -16.12 17.72
CA ILE A 162 19.52 -15.08 18.48
C ILE A 162 20.26 -15.69 19.66
N LEU A 163 19.64 -16.64 20.37
CA LEU A 163 20.28 -17.34 21.49
C LEU A 163 21.59 -18.06 21.07
N GLN A 164 21.63 -18.61 19.87
CA GLN A 164 22.81 -19.28 19.32
C GLN A 164 23.97 -18.33 19.03
N THR A 165 23.68 -17.06 18.73
CA THR A 165 24.70 -16.04 18.42
C THR A 165 25.04 -15.16 19.62
N LEU A 166 24.17 -15.13 20.63
CA LEU A 166 24.29 -14.31 21.83
C LEU A 166 25.65 -14.41 22.55
N PRO A 167 26.22 -15.61 22.81
CA PRO A 167 27.50 -15.71 23.49
C PRO A 167 28.63 -14.97 22.76
N ARG A 168 28.61 -15.03 21.43
CA ARG A 168 29.59 -14.37 20.59
C ARG A 168 29.38 -12.85 20.60
N ALA A 169 28.14 -12.39 20.44
CA ALA A 169 27.79 -10.97 20.46
C ALA A 169 28.20 -10.28 21.78
N LEU A 170 28.00 -10.95 22.93
CA LEU A 170 28.41 -10.41 24.23
C LEU A 170 29.92 -10.31 24.43
N ARG A 171 30.72 -11.12 23.72
CA ARG A 171 32.17 -11.20 23.91
C ARG A 171 32.96 -10.43 22.87
N GLN A 172 32.33 -10.01 21.77
CA GLN A 172 33.00 -9.38 20.62
C GLN A 172 32.92 -7.84 20.60
N THR A 173 32.45 -7.21 21.68
CA THR A 173 32.16 -5.78 21.70
C THR A 173 32.93 -5.03 22.79
N ASP A 174 33.63 -3.98 22.39
CA ASP A 174 34.21 -2.96 23.30
C ASP A 174 33.17 -1.86 23.64
N HIS A 175 31.94 -2.01 23.16
CA HIS A 175 30.85 -1.05 23.26
C HIS A 175 29.58 -1.70 23.82
N PRO A 176 28.60 -0.91 24.30
CA PRO A 176 27.30 -1.45 24.70
C PRO A 176 26.68 -2.31 23.58
N LEU A 177 26.09 -3.44 23.95
CA LEU A 177 25.43 -4.35 23.03
C LEU A 177 24.19 -3.67 22.45
N ALA A 178 24.14 -3.45 21.14
CA ALA A 178 22.92 -2.94 20.50
C ALA A 178 21.89 -4.08 20.35
N CYS A 179 20.73 -3.91 20.97
CA CYS A 179 19.65 -4.91 20.96
C CYS A 179 18.37 -4.30 20.39
N ALA A 180 17.90 -4.81 19.26
CA ALA A 180 16.59 -4.45 18.73
C ALA A 180 15.51 -5.24 19.45
N VAL A 181 14.50 -4.56 19.99
CA VAL A 181 13.42 -5.16 20.74
C VAL A 181 12.06 -4.70 20.25
N HIS A 182 11.07 -5.59 20.33
CA HIS A 182 9.66 -5.30 20.13
C HIS A 182 8.90 -5.43 21.45
N ARG A 183 8.06 -4.44 21.80
CA ARG A 183 7.24 -4.48 23.00
C ARG A 183 5.82 -4.95 22.70
N ARG A 184 5.39 -5.98 23.44
CA ARG A 184 4.04 -6.54 23.41
C ARG A 184 3.50 -6.63 24.85
N GLY A 185 2.81 -5.56 25.27
CA GLY A 185 2.41 -5.39 26.67
C GLY A 185 3.63 -5.33 27.58
N ASP A 186 3.66 -6.21 28.59
CA ASP A 186 4.76 -6.31 29.56
C ASP A 186 5.90 -7.24 29.10
N CYS A 187 5.78 -7.84 27.91
CA CYS A 187 6.80 -8.70 27.30
C CYS A 187 7.65 -7.92 26.30
N LEU A 188 8.96 -8.18 26.30
CA LEU A 188 9.88 -7.76 25.24
C LEU A 188 10.34 -8.95 24.41
N ASP A 189 10.15 -8.88 23.11
CA ASP A 189 10.70 -9.83 22.17
C ASP A 189 12.02 -9.29 21.60
N ILE A 190 13.09 -10.07 21.68
CA ILE A 190 14.37 -9.71 21.06
C ILE A 190 14.28 -10.00 19.56
N VAL A 191 14.54 -8.99 18.73
CA VAL A 191 14.42 -9.05 17.26
C VAL A 191 15.77 -9.29 16.59
N SER A 192 16.83 -8.63 17.05
CA SER A 192 18.20 -8.82 16.54
C SER A 192 19.24 -8.25 17.50
N LEU A 193 20.48 -8.71 17.36
CA LEU A 193 21.63 -8.28 18.14
C LEU A 193 22.78 -7.81 17.22
N ASP A 194 23.43 -6.74 17.68
CA ASP A 194 24.77 -6.25 17.37
C ASP A 194 25.47 -6.62 16.03
N PRO A 195 25.54 -5.66 15.08
CA PRO A 195 24.69 -4.48 14.97
C PRO A 195 23.32 -4.88 14.39
N PRO A 196 22.20 -4.53 15.04
CA PRO A 196 20.91 -4.69 14.39
C PRO A 196 20.84 -3.78 13.15
N PRO A 197 20.13 -4.21 12.08
CA PRO A 197 19.88 -3.34 10.95
C PRO A 197 19.11 -2.09 11.38
N ARG A 198 19.26 -0.99 10.63
CA ARG A 198 18.46 0.22 10.86
C ARG A 198 16.97 -0.14 10.76
N PRO A 199 16.15 0.13 11.80
CA PRO A 199 14.75 -0.20 11.78
C PRO A 199 14.03 0.74 10.82
N LEU A 200 13.14 0.16 10.02
CA LEU A 200 12.23 0.87 9.15
C LEU A 200 10.81 0.34 9.43
N GLY A 201 9.83 1.23 9.35
CA GLY A 201 8.43 0.89 9.45
C GLY A 201 7.77 0.89 8.08
N LEU A 202 6.76 0.05 7.91
CA LEU A 202 5.82 0.14 6.80
C LEU A 202 4.43 0.42 7.37
N ALA A 203 3.80 1.51 6.94
CA ALA A 203 2.37 1.70 7.12
C ALA A 203 1.67 1.26 5.83
N VAL A 204 0.72 0.34 5.94
CA VAL A 204 0.03 -0.26 4.80
C VAL A 204 -1.47 -0.09 4.99
N ASP A 205 -2.11 0.61 4.06
CA ASP A 205 -3.57 0.72 3.97
C ASP A 205 -4.06 -0.18 2.83
N ILE A 206 -4.91 -1.15 3.17
CA ILE A 206 -5.43 -2.14 2.22
C ILE A 206 -6.92 -1.86 2.01
N GLY A 207 -7.20 -1.02 1.03
CA GLY A 207 -8.55 -0.81 0.51
C GLY A 207 -8.98 -1.93 -0.45
N THR A 208 -10.28 -1.99 -0.77
CA THR A 208 -10.79 -2.94 -1.77
C THR A 208 -10.26 -2.67 -3.16
N THR A 209 -10.10 -1.39 -3.50
CA THR A 209 -9.70 -0.92 -4.84
C THR A 209 -8.22 -0.59 -4.90
N SER A 210 -7.65 -0.09 -3.81
CA SER A 210 -6.28 0.42 -3.78
C SER A 210 -5.54 -0.08 -2.55
N VAL A 211 -4.23 -0.27 -2.69
CA VAL A 211 -3.30 -0.49 -1.59
C VAL A 211 -2.32 0.67 -1.59
N ALA A 212 -2.15 1.31 -0.44
CA ALA A 212 -1.16 2.36 -0.22
C ALA A 212 -0.13 1.90 0.81
N VAL A 213 1.14 2.26 0.57
CA VAL A 213 2.27 1.88 1.40
C VAL A 213 3.15 3.09 1.66
N GLU A 214 3.49 3.32 2.91
CA GLU A 214 4.50 4.29 3.32
C GLU A 214 5.67 3.60 4.01
N LEU A 215 6.89 3.96 3.61
CA LEU A 215 8.11 3.62 4.32
C LEU A 215 8.42 4.73 5.32
N ILE A 216 8.57 4.36 6.60
CA ILE A 216 8.68 5.31 7.71
C ILE A 216 9.98 5.07 8.47
N ASP A 217 10.66 6.14 8.87
CA ASP A 217 11.69 6.07 9.91
C ASP A 217 11.02 6.09 11.29
N PRO A 218 11.03 4.98 12.05
CA PRO A 218 10.34 4.88 13.32
C PRO A 218 10.91 5.79 14.41
N ASN A 219 12.15 6.26 14.28
CA ASN A 219 12.78 7.12 15.30
C ASN A 219 12.39 8.59 15.15
N SER A 220 12.13 9.03 13.92
CA SER A 220 11.77 10.42 13.62
C SER A 220 10.30 10.59 13.22
N GLY A 221 9.60 9.49 12.90
CA GLY A 221 8.27 9.51 12.33
C GLY A 221 8.24 10.02 10.89
N ALA A 222 9.40 10.22 10.26
CA ALA A 222 9.47 10.75 8.91
C ALA A 222 9.07 9.68 7.88
N VAL A 223 8.17 10.05 6.97
CA VAL A 223 7.89 9.25 5.77
C VAL A 223 9.09 9.40 4.81
N LEU A 224 9.77 8.30 4.54
CA LEU A 224 10.94 8.20 3.68
C LEU A 224 10.55 7.98 2.21
N ALA A 225 9.48 7.21 1.98
CA ALA A 225 8.93 6.94 0.67
C ALA A 225 7.43 6.60 0.80
N HIS A 226 6.68 6.82 -0.27
CA HIS A 226 5.27 6.46 -0.39
C HIS A 226 5.06 5.88 -1.78
N ASP A 227 4.26 4.82 -1.87
CA ASP A 227 3.76 4.29 -3.14
C ASP A 227 2.32 3.77 -2.97
N ALA A 228 1.54 3.78 -4.04
CA ALA A 228 0.19 3.25 -4.02
C ALA A 228 -0.19 2.69 -5.38
N GLY A 229 -1.02 1.64 -5.37
CA GLY A 229 -1.45 0.94 -6.57
C GLY A 229 -2.81 0.29 -6.40
N TYR A 230 -3.30 -0.35 -7.46
CA TYR A 230 -4.55 -1.09 -7.41
C TYR A 230 -4.39 -2.36 -6.59
N ASN A 231 -5.39 -2.65 -5.74
CA ASN A 231 -5.54 -3.94 -5.12
C ASN A 231 -5.98 -4.94 -6.19
N ASP A 232 -5.18 -5.99 -6.42
CA ASP A 232 -5.21 -6.92 -7.55
C ASP A 232 -6.41 -6.72 -8.51
N PRO A 233 -6.23 -6.01 -9.63
CA PRO A 233 -7.32 -5.71 -10.56
C PRO A 233 -7.85 -6.96 -11.26
N THR A 234 -7.18 -8.11 -11.14
CA THR A 234 -7.59 -9.40 -11.70
C THR A 234 -8.29 -10.31 -10.69
N ALA A 235 -8.31 -9.92 -9.41
CA ALA A 235 -8.94 -10.71 -8.36
C ALA A 235 -10.46 -10.82 -8.60
N PRO A 236 -11.03 -12.03 -8.55
CA PRO A 236 -12.46 -12.24 -8.74
C PRO A 236 -13.25 -11.64 -7.58
N GLY A 237 -13.88 -10.50 -7.85
CA GLY A 237 -14.76 -9.80 -6.92
C GLY A 237 -14.48 -8.31 -6.88
N ALA A 238 -15.40 -7.52 -7.45
CA ALA A 238 -15.31 -6.07 -7.51
C ALA A 238 -15.54 -5.40 -6.14
N ASP A 239 -16.04 -6.14 -5.16
CA ASP A 239 -16.40 -5.67 -3.83
C ASP A 239 -16.11 -6.74 -2.75
N VAL A 240 -16.24 -6.36 -1.48
CA VAL A 240 -15.96 -7.24 -0.34
C VAL A 240 -16.81 -8.51 -0.36
N ILE A 241 -18.11 -8.41 -0.70
CA ILE A 241 -19.05 -9.53 -0.65
C ILE A 241 -18.72 -10.56 -1.73
N SER A 242 -18.44 -10.09 -2.94
CA SER A 242 -18.05 -10.95 -4.06
C SER A 242 -16.74 -11.68 -3.77
N ARG A 243 -15.76 -11.02 -3.11
CA ARG A 243 -14.51 -11.67 -2.65
C ARG A 243 -14.75 -12.72 -1.56
N ILE A 244 -15.61 -12.44 -0.57
CA ILE A 244 -16.00 -13.42 0.45
C ILE A 244 -16.65 -14.65 -0.18
N ASN A 245 -17.59 -14.43 -1.10
CA ASN A 245 -18.28 -15.52 -1.80
C ASN A 245 -17.33 -16.34 -2.69
N TYR A 246 -16.32 -15.70 -3.29
CA TYR A 246 -15.29 -16.39 -4.05
C TYR A 246 -14.40 -17.25 -3.14
N ALA A 247 -13.94 -16.70 -2.02
CA ALA A 247 -13.14 -17.40 -1.01
C ALA A 247 -13.84 -18.64 -0.44
N GLY A 248 -15.18 -18.61 -0.35
CA GLY A 248 -15.99 -19.76 0.09
C GLY A 248 -16.04 -20.94 -0.89
N ARG A 249 -15.48 -20.81 -2.11
CA ARG A 249 -15.41 -21.91 -3.10
C ARG A 249 -14.17 -22.77 -2.87
N PRO A 250 -14.20 -24.07 -3.25
CA PRO A 250 -12.99 -24.91 -3.24
C PRO A 250 -11.87 -24.26 -4.06
N GLY A 251 -10.72 -23.99 -3.42
CA GLY A 251 -9.57 -23.34 -4.04
C GLY A 251 -9.60 -21.80 -4.07
N GLY A 252 -10.58 -21.16 -3.43
CA GLY A 252 -10.74 -19.70 -3.44
C GLY A 252 -9.80 -18.90 -2.52
N LEU A 253 -8.96 -19.57 -1.71
CA LEU A 253 -8.05 -18.97 -0.71
C LEU A 253 -6.56 -19.34 -0.94
N ALA A 254 -6.22 -19.88 -2.11
CA ALA A 254 -4.89 -20.41 -2.41
C ALA A 254 -3.78 -19.34 -2.34
#